data_AF-A0A7C1M142-F1
#
_entry.id   AF-A0A7C1M142-F1
#
_cell.length_a   1.000
_cell.length_b   1.000
_cell.length_c   1.000
_cell.angle_alpha   90.00
_cell.angle_beta   90.00
_cell.angle_gamma   90.00
#
_symmetry.space_group_name_H-M   'P 1'
#
loop_
_entity.id
_entity.type
_entity.pdbx_description
1 polymer ?
#
loop_
_entity_poly.entity_id
_entity_poly.type
_entity_poly.pdbx_seq_one_letter_code
_entity_poly.pdbx_strand_id
1 'polypeptide(L)'
;ELGGKTAFPCNLSINEIAAHYTPYKGDETVLREGDYLKLDLGVHVDGYIADTAVTYRVGMEEDDLMEAAREALENAISTVRAGTKISEVGKAIEDTIRGKGFNPIVNLSGHKIERYKLHAGISIPNIYRPADNYELKEGDVIAIEPFATTGAGQVIEVPPALIFMYVRDRPVRMAHARRLLMHIKREYRTLPFAYRWLQDFMPEGQLKLALAQLDRAGAIYSYPILREVRGGLVAQFEHTVIVEKDGAYITT
;
A
#
# COMPACT_ATOMS: atom_id res chain seq x y z
N GLU A 1 -4.48 -16.71 -13.49
CA GLU A 1 -3.94 -17.32 -14.73
C GLU A 1 -2.48 -17.75 -14.56
N LEU A 2 -1.60 -16.86 -14.08
CA LEU A 2 -0.17 -17.13 -13.89
C LEU A 2 0.21 -17.91 -12.60
N GLY A 3 -0.74 -18.59 -11.95
CA GLY A 3 -0.48 -19.42 -10.76
C GLY A 3 -0.42 -18.70 -9.40
N GLY A 4 -0.34 -17.37 -9.37
CA GLY A 4 -0.42 -16.57 -8.13
C GLY A 4 -1.86 -16.23 -7.69
N LYS A 5 -2.00 -15.78 -6.45
CA LYS A 5 -3.23 -15.17 -5.90
C LYS A 5 -2.96 -13.71 -5.53
N THR A 6 -3.99 -12.87 -5.46
CA THR A 6 -3.85 -11.46 -5.08
C THR A 6 -3.51 -11.32 -3.60
N ALA A 7 -2.39 -10.67 -3.27
CA ALA A 7 -2.01 -10.37 -1.89
C ALA A 7 -2.89 -9.29 -1.27
N PHE A 8 -3.38 -8.38 -2.10
CA PHE A 8 -4.36 -7.36 -1.77
C PHE A 8 -5.05 -6.90 -3.07
N PRO A 9 -6.16 -6.14 -3.00
CA PRO A 9 -6.81 -5.63 -4.20
C PRO A 9 -5.92 -4.63 -4.93
N CYS A 10 -5.79 -4.78 -6.26
CA CYS A 10 -5.07 -3.79 -7.07
C CYS A 10 -5.59 -2.37 -6.79
N ASN A 11 -4.67 -1.49 -6.42
CA ASN A 11 -4.93 -0.08 -6.15
C ASN A 11 -4.71 0.71 -7.45
N LEU A 12 -5.63 1.64 -7.73
CA LEU A 12 -5.65 2.49 -8.93
C LEU A 12 -5.85 3.95 -8.53
N SER A 13 -4.89 4.49 -7.79
CA SER A 13 -5.01 5.79 -7.13
C SER A 13 -4.60 6.92 -8.08
N ILE A 14 -5.48 7.89 -8.32
CA ILE A 14 -5.28 8.93 -9.35
C ILE A 14 -4.98 10.28 -8.70
N ASN A 15 -4.00 11.01 -9.25
CA ASN A 15 -3.68 12.39 -8.88
C ASN A 15 -3.39 12.55 -7.39
N GLU A 16 -4.21 13.31 -6.66
CA GLU A 16 -4.07 13.57 -5.23
C GLU A 16 -4.46 12.39 -4.32
N ILE A 17 -5.15 11.39 -4.85
CA ILE A 17 -5.39 10.14 -4.14
C ILE A 17 -4.06 9.39 -4.14
N ALA A 18 -3.47 9.21 -2.96
CA ALA A 18 -2.17 8.58 -2.78
C ALA A 18 -2.28 7.04 -2.82
N ALA A 19 -3.22 6.46 -2.07
CA ALA A 19 -3.35 5.01 -1.92
C ALA A 19 -4.78 4.60 -1.50
N HIS A 20 -5.01 3.29 -1.40
CA HIS A 20 -6.22 2.63 -0.90
C HIS A 20 -7.49 2.80 -1.76
N TYR A 21 -7.36 3.32 -2.98
CA TYR A 21 -8.46 3.30 -3.93
C TYR A 21 -8.40 2.04 -4.81
N THR A 22 -9.47 1.23 -4.77
CA THR A 22 -9.71 0.15 -5.73
C THR A 22 -11.15 0.25 -6.23
N PRO A 23 -11.43 0.05 -7.53
CA PRO A 23 -12.78 0.21 -8.06
C PRO A 23 -13.80 -0.72 -7.41
N TYR A 24 -15.07 -0.36 -7.52
CA TYR A 24 -16.22 -1.18 -7.16
C TYR A 24 -17.16 -1.38 -8.35
N LYS A 25 -18.06 -2.37 -8.30
CA LYS A 25 -19.10 -2.53 -9.32
C LYS A 25 -20.03 -1.33 -9.28
N GLY A 26 -20.19 -0.66 -10.42
CA GLY A 26 -20.91 0.61 -10.54
C GLY A 26 -20.02 1.84 -10.38
N ASP A 27 -18.71 1.67 -10.22
CA ASP A 27 -17.75 2.76 -10.32
C ASP A 27 -17.60 3.16 -11.80
N GLU A 28 -17.88 4.42 -12.11
CA GLU A 28 -17.83 4.99 -13.46
C GLU A 28 -16.55 5.81 -13.69
N THR A 29 -15.60 5.76 -12.75
CA THR A 29 -14.31 6.43 -12.88
C THR A 29 -13.56 5.94 -14.12
N VAL A 30 -13.16 6.89 -14.97
CA VAL A 30 -12.39 6.64 -16.19
C VAL A 30 -11.10 7.44 -16.15
N LEU A 31 -10.02 6.83 -16.64
CA LEU A 31 -8.74 7.50 -16.80
C LEU A 31 -8.84 8.59 -17.86
N ARG A 32 -8.19 9.72 -17.60
CA ARG A 32 -8.07 10.84 -18.53
C ARG A 32 -6.61 11.06 -18.87
N GLU A 33 -6.35 11.53 -20.07
CA GLU A 33 -5.00 11.96 -20.47
C GLU A 33 -4.44 12.97 -19.45
N GLY A 34 -3.22 12.75 -19.00
CA GLY A 34 -2.54 13.55 -17.98
C GLY A 34 -2.76 13.10 -16.53
N ASP A 35 -3.65 12.14 -16.26
CA ASP A 35 -3.82 11.60 -14.90
C ASP A 35 -2.55 10.90 -14.40
N TYR A 36 -2.17 11.15 -13.15
CA TYR A 36 -1.09 10.45 -12.43
C TYR A 36 -1.68 9.21 -11.76
N LEU A 37 -1.76 8.12 -12.53
CA LEU A 37 -2.25 6.83 -12.07
C LEU A 37 -1.16 6.07 -11.35
N LYS A 38 -1.33 5.86 -10.04
CA LYS A 38 -0.53 4.92 -9.25
C LYS A 38 -1.18 3.55 -9.33
N LEU A 39 -0.51 2.63 -10.01
CA LEU A 39 -0.88 1.23 -10.13
C LEU A 39 -0.07 0.44 -9.12
N ASP A 40 -0.76 -0.08 -8.10
CA ASP A 40 -0.14 -0.83 -7.00
C ASP A 40 -0.75 -2.25 -6.94
N LEU A 41 0.13 -3.24 -6.97
CA LEU A 41 -0.13 -4.64 -7.29
C LEU A 41 0.52 -5.59 -6.27
N GLY A 42 -0.31 -6.40 -5.63
CA GLY A 42 0.13 -7.44 -4.72
C GLY A 42 -0.15 -8.85 -5.24
N VAL A 43 0.87 -9.71 -5.25
CA VAL A 43 0.72 -11.15 -5.55
C VAL A 43 1.27 -11.97 -4.40
N HIS A 44 0.64 -13.10 -4.10
CA HIS A 44 1.20 -14.09 -3.18
C HIS A 44 1.16 -15.52 -3.72
N VAL A 45 2.16 -16.31 -3.35
CA VAL A 45 2.21 -17.77 -3.53
C VAL A 45 2.36 -18.39 -2.14
N ASP A 46 1.38 -19.18 -1.71
CA ASP A 46 1.34 -19.80 -0.37
C ASP A 46 1.61 -18.85 0.82
N GLY A 47 1.36 -17.56 0.60
CA GLY A 47 1.47 -16.48 1.58
C GLY A 47 2.78 -15.70 1.50
N TYR A 48 3.74 -16.09 0.66
CA TYR A 48 4.90 -15.25 0.35
C TYR A 48 4.46 -14.18 -0.63
N ILE A 49 4.66 -12.91 -0.28
CA ILE A 49 4.08 -11.75 -0.95
C ILE A 49 5.17 -11.05 -1.78
N ALA A 50 4.78 -10.61 -2.97
CA ALA A 50 5.44 -9.58 -3.74
C ALA A 50 4.49 -8.39 -3.84
N ASP A 51 5.02 -7.22 -3.54
CA ASP A 51 4.36 -5.92 -3.50
C ASP A 51 5.14 -4.93 -4.38
N THR A 52 4.45 -4.27 -5.31
CA THR A 52 5.08 -3.36 -6.27
C THR A 52 4.09 -2.36 -6.84
N ALA A 53 4.60 -1.18 -7.15
CA ALA A 53 3.82 -0.08 -7.64
C ALA A 53 4.61 0.75 -8.64
N VAL A 54 3.87 1.39 -9.54
CA VAL A 54 4.39 2.30 -10.55
C VAL A 54 3.39 3.42 -10.79
N THR A 55 3.89 4.63 -11.01
CA THR A 55 3.07 5.74 -11.48
C THR A 55 3.15 5.84 -13.00
N TYR A 56 2.01 5.96 -13.66
CA TYR A 56 1.89 6.31 -15.06
C TYR A 56 1.22 7.67 -15.20
N ARG A 57 1.75 8.51 -16.10
CA ARG A 57 1.01 9.66 -16.59
C ARG A 57 0.23 9.24 -17.82
N VAL A 58 -1.08 9.14 -17.70
CA VAL A 58 -1.93 8.51 -18.72
C VAL A 58 -1.78 9.24 -20.07
N GLY A 59 -1.34 8.52 -21.11
CA GLY A 59 -1.15 9.08 -22.45
C GLY A 59 0.01 10.07 -22.59
N MET A 60 0.89 10.19 -21.59
CA MET A 60 2.02 11.12 -21.59
C MET A 60 3.29 10.45 -21.07
N GLU A 61 4.44 11.07 -21.35
CA GLU A 61 5.74 10.62 -20.84
C GLU A 61 5.89 10.86 -19.32
N GLU A 62 6.91 10.27 -18.70
CA GLU A 62 7.34 10.56 -17.32
C GLU A 62 7.71 12.04 -17.15
N ASP A 63 7.57 12.58 -15.93
CA ASP A 63 8.00 13.93 -15.56
C ASP A 63 8.87 13.94 -14.29
N ASP A 64 9.35 15.12 -13.91
CA ASP A 64 10.26 15.29 -12.77
C ASP A 64 9.69 14.77 -11.44
N LEU A 65 8.36 14.81 -11.24
CA LEU A 65 7.73 14.29 -10.01
C LEU A 65 7.82 12.77 -9.95
N MET A 66 7.51 12.11 -11.06
CA MET A 66 7.63 10.66 -11.20
C MET A 66 9.09 10.22 -11.12
N GLU A 67 9.99 10.93 -11.80
CA GLU A 67 11.43 10.68 -11.77
C GLU A 67 11.97 10.79 -10.33
N ALA A 68 11.47 11.75 -9.53
CA ALA A 68 11.87 11.90 -8.14
C ALA A 68 11.50 10.71 -7.26
N ALA A 69 10.29 10.16 -7.42
CA ALA A 69 9.89 8.96 -6.68
C ALA A 69 10.65 7.72 -7.15
N ARG A 70 10.87 7.56 -8.46
CA ARG A 70 11.61 6.44 -9.05
C ARG A 70 13.08 6.43 -8.63
N GLU A 71 13.78 7.54 -8.76
CA GLU A 71 15.18 7.64 -8.33
C GLU A 71 15.32 7.49 -6.81
N ALA A 72 14.34 7.97 -6.03
CA ALA A 72 14.35 7.77 -4.59
C ALA A 72 14.28 6.29 -4.23
N LEU A 73 13.52 5.49 -4.99
CA LEU A 73 13.44 4.04 -4.81
C LEU A 73 14.77 3.37 -5.15
N GLU A 74 15.36 3.70 -6.30
CA GLU A 74 16.64 3.15 -6.75
C GLU A 74 17.77 3.47 -5.74
N ASN A 75 17.85 4.73 -5.30
CA ASN A 75 18.82 5.17 -4.32
C ASN A 75 18.60 4.48 -2.97
N ALA A 76 17.34 4.35 -2.52
CA ALA A 76 17.02 3.63 -1.28
C ALA A 76 17.46 2.18 -1.33
N ILE A 77 17.13 1.45 -2.40
CA ILE A 77 17.54 0.04 -2.60
C ILE A 77 19.06 -0.09 -2.59
N SER A 78 19.80 0.86 -3.18
CA SER A 78 21.27 0.83 -3.18
C SER A 78 21.91 0.86 -1.79
N THR A 79 21.18 1.35 -0.78
CA THR A 79 21.63 1.37 0.63
C THR A 79 21.32 0.06 1.37
N VAL A 80 20.45 -0.79 0.83
CA VAL A 80 19.93 -1.97 1.51
C VAL A 80 20.98 -3.08 1.52
N ARG A 81 21.30 -3.53 2.74
CA ARG A 81 22.05 -4.73 3.07
C ARG A 81 21.84 -5.05 4.54
N ALA A 82 22.21 -6.25 4.97
CA ALA A 82 22.20 -6.60 6.38
C ALA A 82 23.05 -5.61 7.20
N GLY A 83 22.48 -5.12 8.31
CA GLY A 83 23.08 -4.11 9.19
C GLY A 83 22.75 -2.66 8.83
N THR A 84 22.17 -2.37 7.66
CA THR A 84 21.70 -1.01 7.34
C THR A 84 20.55 -0.63 8.26
N LYS A 85 20.60 0.57 8.85
CA LYS A 85 19.49 1.11 9.63
C LYS A 85 18.40 1.66 8.71
N ILE A 86 17.14 1.44 9.08
CA ILE A 86 16.00 1.98 8.30
C ILE A 86 16.03 3.52 8.19
N SER A 87 16.63 4.22 9.16
CA SER A 87 16.86 5.67 9.06
C SER A 87 17.70 6.07 7.85
N GLU A 88 18.69 5.27 7.46
CA GLU A 88 19.55 5.55 6.30
C GLU A 88 18.77 5.37 4.98
N VAL A 89 17.88 4.37 4.93
CA VAL A 89 16.96 4.18 3.79
C VAL A 89 16.05 5.40 3.66
N GLY A 90 15.43 5.83 4.77
CA GLY A 90 14.57 7.02 4.77
C GLY A 90 15.31 8.32 4.43
N LYS A 91 16.59 8.43 4.79
CA LYS A 91 17.45 9.55 4.39
C LYS A 91 17.70 9.56 2.88
N ALA A 92 18.04 8.42 2.29
CA ALA A 92 18.26 8.30 0.85
C ALA A 92 17.00 8.73 0.06
N ILE A 93 15.82 8.33 0.53
CA ILE A 93 14.54 8.73 -0.05
C ILE A 93 14.34 10.24 0.07
N GLU A 94 14.47 10.79 1.27
CA GLU A 94 14.23 12.21 1.54
C GLU A 94 15.17 13.13 0.77
N ASP A 95 16.47 12.84 0.81
CA ASP A 95 17.48 13.64 0.14
C ASP A 95 17.24 13.67 -1.38
N THR A 96 16.82 12.53 -1.96
CA THR A 96 16.49 12.44 -3.39
C THR A 96 15.25 13.25 -3.75
N ILE A 97 14.14 13.04 -3.05
CA ILE A 97 12.86 13.71 -3.35
C ILE A 97 12.99 15.23 -3.14
N ARG A 98 13.59 15.66 -2.01
CA ARG A 98 13.80 17.09 -1.72
C ARG A 98 14.81 17.73 -2.66
N GLY A 99 15.85 17.00 -3.06
CA GLY A 99 16.86 17.47 -4.01
C GLY A 99 16.27 17.84 -5.37
N LYS A 100 15.19 17.16 -5.79
CA LYS A 100 14.42 17.49 -7.00
C LYS A 100 13.29 18.51 -6.78
N GLY A 101 13.19 19.09 -5.58
CA GLY A 101 12.23 20.16 -5.28
C GLY A 101 10.81 19.71 -4.91
N PHE A 102 10.61 18.41 -4.61
CA PHE A 102 9.33 17.86 -4.18
C PHE A 102 9.32 17.52 -2.69
N ASN A 103 8.14 17.17 -2.16
CA ASN A 103 7.99 16.75 -0.76
C ASN A 103 7.76 15.23 -0.67
N PRO A 104 8.50 14.51 0.17
CA PRO A 104 8.15 13.14 0.52
C PRO A 104 6.89 13.12 1.39
N ILE A 105 6.01 12.12 1.21
CA ILE A 105 4.87 11.92 2.12
C ILE A 105 5.36 11.31 3.43
N VAL A 106 5.17 12.02 4.54
CA VAL A 106 5.81 11.68 5.83
C VAL A 106 5.06 10.61 6.64
N ASN A 107 3.78 10.39 6.34
CA ASN A 107 2.90 9.44 7.06
C ASN A 107 2.37 8.31 6.17
N LEU A 108 3.06 8.05 5.05
CA LEU A 108 2.87 6.88 4.19
C LEU A 108 4.26 6.40 3.77
N SER A 109 4.52 5.10 3.85
CA SER A 109 5.89 4.57 3.90
C SER A 109 5.90 3.07 3.64
N GLY A 110 7.05 2.57 3.18
CA GLY A 110 7.29 1.14 3.04
C GLY A 110 7.15 0.37 4.33
N HIS A 111 7.21 -0.95 4.21
CA HIS A 111 6.97 -1.84 5.34
C HIS A 111 7.67 -3.18 5.20
N LYS A 112 7.96 -3.78 6.34
CA LYS A 112 8.37 -5.18 6.39
C LYS A 112 7.19 -6.07 6.00
N ILE A 113 7.49 -7.13 5.26
CA ILE A 113 6.56 -8.16 4.80
C ILE A 113 6.92 -9.49 5.47
N GLU A 114 5.92 -10.24 5.90
CA GLU A 114 6.06 -11.62 6.38
C GLU A 114 5.01 -12.51 5.71
N ARG A 115 5.14 -13.83 5.85
CA ARG A 115 4.20 -14.79 5.24
C ARG A 115 2.76 -14.54 5.72
N TYR A 116 1.85 -14.28 4.79
CA TYR A 116 0.45 -13.88 5.02
C TYR A 116 0.25 -12.56 5.80
N LYS A 117 1.29 -11.74 5.91
CA LYS A 117 1.26 -10.50 6.68
C LYS A 117 1.95 -9.40 5.87
N LEU A 118 1.13 -8.67 5.11
CA LEU A 118 1.57 -7.57 4.26
C LEU A 118 2.34 -6.52 5.07
N HIS A 119 1.73 -6.02 6.14
CA HIS A 119 2.34 -5.07 7.07
C HIS A 119 2.82 -5.80 8.34
N ALA A 120 4.12 -6.12 8.41
CA ALA A 120 4.70 -6.91 9.49
C ALA A 120 5.06 -6.12 10.77
N GLY A 121 4.85 -4.79 10.76
CA GLY A 121 4.96 -3.92 11.95
C GLY A 121 6.22 -3.07 12.03
N ILE A 122 7.12 -3.18 11.05
CA ILE A 122 8.26 -2.28 10.87
C ILE A 122 8.01 -1.47 9.62
N SER A 123 8.07 -0.14 9.71
CA SER A 123 7.96 0.76 8.57
C SER A 123 9.33 1.14 8.03
N ILE A 124 9.40 1.45 6.74
CA ILE A 124 10.55 2.00 6.01
C ILE A 124 10.17 3.42 5.58
N PRO A 125 10.38 4.43 6.44
CA PRO A 125 9.84 5.78 6.23
C PRO A 125 10.46 6.47 5.02
N ASN A 126 9.70 7.37 4.40
CA ASN A 126 10.17 8.24 3.31
C ASN A 126 10.95 9.47 3.80
N ILE A 127 11.27 9.53 5.10
CA ILE A 127 12.05 10.60 5.72
C ILE A 127 13.07 10.07 6.71
N TYR A 128 14.15 10.81 6.91
CA TYR A 128 15.13 10.51 7.94
C TYR A 128 14.54 10.78 9.32
N ARG A 129 14.63 9.78 10.20
CA ARG A 129 14.35 9.94 11.63
C ARG A 129 15.43 9.24 12.44
N PRO A 130 16.17 9.94 13.31
CA PRO A 130 17.23 9.32 14.12
C PRO A 130 16.75 8.19 15.03
N ALA A 131 15.46 8.19 15.39
CA ALA A 131 14.85 7.18 16.25
C ALA A 131 14.56 5.86 15.53
N ASP A 132 14.57 5.85 14.20
CA ASP A 132 14.27 4.67 13.38
C ASP A 132 15.52 3.79 13.26
N ASN A 133 15.80 3.07 14.35
CA ASN A 133 17.06 2.37 14.60
C ASN A 133 17.02 0.86 14.30
N TYR A 134 15.94 0.35 13.70
CA TYR A 134 15.90 -1.05 13.29
C TYR A 134 16.98 -1.30 12.24
N GLU A 135 17.82 -2.30 12.50
CA GLU A 135 18.83 -2.76 11.56
C GLU A 135 18.26 -3.90 10.73
N LEU A 136 18.30 -3.74 9.41
CA LEU A 136 17.87 -4.75 8.44
C LEU A 136 18.67 -6.03 8.64
N LYS A 137 18.00 -7.18 8.60
CA LYS A 137 18.63 -8.49 8.79
C LYS A 137 18.62 -9.26 7.48
N GLU A 138 19.64 -10.08 7.26
CA GLU A 138 19.64 -11.02 6.15
C GLU A 138 18.37 -11.90 6.19
N GLY A 139 17.66 -11.96 5.07
CA GLY A 139 16.38 -12.64 4.93
C GLY A 139 15.13 -11.81 5.32
N ASP A 140 15.28 -10.58 5.80
CA ASP A 140 14.13 -9.66 5.90
C ASP A 140 13.56 -9.41 4.50
N VAL A 141 12.23 -9.40 4.39
CA VAL A 141 11.51 -8.99 3.18
C VAL A 141 10.87 -7.64 3.46
N ILE A 142 11.14 -6.65 2.62
CA ILE A 142 10.62 -5.29 2.80
C ILE A 142 10.09 -4.76 1.47
N ALA A 143 8.97 -4.03 1.55
CA ALA A 143 8.51 -3.13 0.51
C ALA A 143 9.14 -1.75 0.76
N ILE A 144 9.71 -1.15 -0.29
CA ILE A 144 10.22 0.21 -0.27
C ILE A 144 9.38 1.00 -1.27
N GLU A 145 8.59 1.95 -0.77
CA GLU A 145 7.60 2.70 -1.56
C GLU A 145 7.71 4.23 -1.30
N PRO A 146 8.64 4.91 -1.99
CA PRO A 146 8.68 6.36 -1.98
C PRO A 146 7.43 6.97 -2.57
N PHE A 147 6.79 7.86 -1.80
CA PHE A 147 5.76 8.75 -2.30
C PHE A 147 6.30 10.18 -2.35
N ALA A 148 6.36 10.74 -3.56
CA ALA A 148 6.67 12.15 -3.77
C ALA A 148 5.38 12.93 -4.07
N THR A 149 5.32 14.20 -3.66
CA THR A 149 4.18 15.06 -3.96
C THR A 149 4.56 16.51 -4.22
N THR A 150 3.75 17.19 -5.02
CA THR A 150 3.74 18.66 -5.17
C THR A 150 3.01 19.37 -4.02
N GLY A 151 2.36 18.61 -3.14
CA GLY A 151 1.58 19.12 -2.01
C GLY A 151 2.40 19.33 -0.73
N ALA A 152 1.75 19.15 0.41
CA ALA A 152 2.34 19.34 1.73
C ALA A 152 3.21 18.17 2.22
N GLY A 153 3.14 17.01 1.57
CA GLY A 153 3.85 15.81 2.02
C GLY A 153 3.15 15.08 3.15
N GLN A 154 1.81 15.13 3.20
CA GLN A 154 1.02 14.42 4.21
C GLN A 154 -0.31 13.94 3.62
N VAL A 155 -0.74 12.74 3.98
CA VAL A 155 -2.05 12.19 3.60
C VAL A 155 -3.03 12.20 4.76
N ILE A 156 -4.31 12.29 4.42
CA ILE A 156 -5.44 12.15 5.33
C ILE A 156 -6.37 11.05 4.82
N GLU A 157 -7.03 10.36 5.75
CA GLU A 157 -8.09 9.42 5.42
C GLU A 157 -9.34 10.18 4.95
N VAL A 158 -9.90 9.74 3.82
CA VAL A 158 -11.17 10.23 3.31
C VAL A 158 -12.08 9.05 2.96
N PRO A 159 -13.40 9.16 3.17
CA PRO A 159 -14.35 8.16 2.69
C PRO A 159 -14.34 8.06 1.16
N PRO A 160 -14.77 6.91 0.60
CA PRO A 160 -15.14 5.66 1.28
C PRO A 160 -13.94 4.82 1.74
N ALA A 161 -14.21 3.77 2.53
CA ALA A 161 -13.30 2.64 2.67
C ALA A 161 -13.70 1.53 1.68
N LEU A 162 -12.78 1.18 0.79
CA LEU A 162 -12.98 0.19 -0.28
C LEU A 162 -12.19 -1.09 -0.03
N ILE A 163 -11.24 -1.05 0.90
CA ILE A 163 -10.36 -2.16 1.27
C ILE A 163 -10.52 -2.43 2.76
N PHE A 164 -10.46 -3.71 3.13
CA PHE A 164 -10.60 -4.19 4.50
C PHE A 164 -9.61 -5.32 4.75
N MET A 165 -9.28 -5.59 6.01
CA MET A 165 -8.45 -6.73 6.39
C MET A 165 -9.01 -7.40 7.64
N TYR A 166 -9.01 -8.72 7.69
CA TYR A 166 -9.33 -9.44 8.91
C TYR A 166 -8.21 -9.27 9.94
N VAL A 167 -8.59 -8.91 11.16
CA VAL A 167 -7.63 -8.68 12.25
C VAL A 167 -7.69 -9.80 13.27
N ARG A 168 -8.88 -10.13 13.76
CA ARG A 168 -9.08 -11.14 14.82
C ARG A 168 -10.54 -11.55 14.94
N ASP A 169 -10.79 -12.66 15.62
CA ASP A 169 -12.15 -13.06 15.96
C ASP A 169 -12.75 -12.16 17.04
N ARG A 170 -13.99 -11.76 16.81
CA ARG A 170 -14.79 -10.99 17.77
C ARG A 170 -16.22 -11.53 17.81
N PRO A 171 -16.90 -11.45 18.96
CA PRO A 171 -18.33 -11.77 19.04
C PRO A 171 -19.16 -10.81 18.19
N VAL A 172 -19.95 -11.35 17.26
CA VAL A 172 -20.83 -10.57 16.37
C VAL A 172 -22.26 -11.08 16.48
N ARG A 173 -23.21 -10.19 16.83
CA ARG A 173 -24.61 -10.57 17.11
C ARG A 173 -25.42 -10.88 15.84
N MET A 174 -25.19 -10.19 14.74
CA MET A 174 -25.98 -10.38 13.52
C MET A 174 -25.52 -11.61 12.74
N ALA A 175 -26.48 -12.46 12.35
CA ALA A 175 -26.20 -13.72 11.66
C ALA A 175 -25.51 -13.51 10.30
N HIS A 176 -25.93 -12.51 9.53
CA HIS A 176 -25.31 -12.21 8.23
C HIS A 176 -23.86 -11.72 8.37
N ALA A 177 -23.56 -10.89 9.38
CA ALA A 177 -22.20 -10.44 9.64
C ALA A 177 -21.29 -11.59 10.13
N ARG A 178 -21.81 -12.54 10.93
CA ARG A 178 -21.06 -13.77 11.26
C ARG A 178 -20.74 -14.61 10.03
N ARG A 179 -21.72 -14.81 9.15
CA ARG A 179 -21.51 -15.55 7.89
C ARG A 179 -20.46 -14.88 7.01
N LEU A 180 -20.51 -13.54 6.92
CA LEU A 180 -19.51 -12.76 6.20
C LEU A 180 -18.11 -12.92 6.81
N LEU A 181 -17.97 -12.82 8.14
CA LEU A 181 -16.69 -13.01 8.82
C LEU A 181 -16.09 -14.42 8.57
N MET A 182 -16.92 -15.46 8.61
CA MET A 182 -16.48 -16.83 8.30
C MET A 182 -15.99 -16.95 6.85
N HIS A 183 -16.68 -16.32 5.90
CA HIS A 183 -16.26 -16.28 4.51
C HIS A 183 -14.92 -15.54 4.34
N ILE A 184 -14.80 -14.32 4.92
CA ILE A 184 -13.57 -13.52 4.88
C ILE A 184 -12.36 -14.32 5.38
N LYS A 185 -12.49 -14.99 6.54
CA LYS A 185 -11.41 -15.79 7.13
C LYS A 185 -10.98 -16.95 6.23
N ARG A 186 -11.94 -17.58 5.57
CA ARG A 186 -11.68 -18.74 4.71
C ARG A 186 -11.01 -18.34 3.40
N GLU A 187 -11.50 -17.29 2.76
CA GLU A 187 -11.02 -16.87 1.44
C GLU A 187 -9.75 -16.01 1.51
N TYR A 188 -9.71 -15.03 2.43
CA TYR A 188 -8.68 -13.99 2.46
C TYR A 188 -7.67 -14.14 3.61
N ARG A 189 -8.00 -14.97 4.62
CA ARG A 189 -7.19 -15.17 5.83
C ARG A 189 -6.89 -13.84 6.51
N THR A 190 -5.63 -13.39 6.53
CA THR A 190 -5.15 -12.14 7.13
C THR A 190 -4.71 -11.12 6.09
N LEU A 191 -4.96 -11.38 4.80
CA LEU A 191 -4.63 -10.47 3.72
C LEU A 191 -5.78 -9.48 3.45
N PRO A 192 -5.48 -8.26 2.97
CA PRO A 192 -6.50 -7.30 2.58
C PRO A 192 -7.41 -7.82 1.46
N PHE A 193 -8.67 -7.38 1.49
CA PHE A 193 -9.69 -7.72 0.51
C PHE A 193 -10.55 -6.50 0.16
N ALA A 194 -11.08 -6.48 -1.06
CA ALA A 194 -11.89 -5.37 -1.54
C ALA A 194 -13.36 -5.55 -1.16
N TYR A 195 -14.04 -4.43 -0.95
CA TYR A 195 -15.49 -4.34 -1.03
C TYR A 195 -16.04 -5.00 -2.31
N ARG A 196 -15.38 -4.76 -3.46
CA ARG A 196 -15.78 -5.29 -4.76
C ARG A 196 -15.86 -6.81 -4.83
N TRP A 197 -14.97 -7.51 -4.12
CA TRP A 197 -14.94 -8.98 -4.11
C TRP A 197 -16.14 -9.58 -3.35
N LEU A 198 -16.84 -8.76 -2.55
CA LEU A 198 -17.97 -9.17 -1.74
C LEU A 198 -19.32 -8.66 -2.27
N GLN A 199 -19.35 -7.83 -3.33
CA GLN A 199 -20.59 -7.19 -3.80
C GLN A 199 -21.69 -8.16 -4.24
N ASP A 200 -21.34 -9.39 -4.65
CA ASP A 200 -22.32 -10.43 -4.99
C ASP A 200 -22.65 -11.36 -3.82
N PHE A 201 -21.97 -11.23 -2.68
CA PHE A 201 -22.14 -12.13 -1.53
C PHE A 201 -23.50 -11.92 -0.83
N MET A 202 -24.01 -10.68 -0.83
CA MET A 202 -25.32 -10.31 -0.31
C MET A 202 -25.77 -8.94 -0.84
N PRO A 203 -27.05 -8.54 -0.70
CA PRO A 203 -27.51 -7.23 -1.15
C PRO A 203 -26.70 -6.08 -0.55
N GLU A 204 -26.44 -5.05 -1.35
CA GLU A 204 -25.52 -3.95 -1.05
C GLU A 204 -25.73 -3.33 0.35
N GLY A 205 -26.98 -2.99 0.69
CA GLY A 205 -27.30 -2.40 1.99
C GLY A 205 -26.96 -3.32 3.16
N GLN A 206 -27.15 -4.64 3.00
CA GLN A 206 -26.78 -5.61 4.03
C GLN A 206 -25.26 -5.77 4.11
N LEU A 207 -24.57 -5.77 2.98
CA LEU A 207 -23.10 -5.88 2.92
C LEU A 207 -22.44 -4.70 3.64
N LYS A 208 -22.84 -3.46 3.30
CA LYS A 208 -22.33 -2.24 3.93
C LYS A 208 -22.55 -2.25 5.44
N LEU A 209 -23.75 -2.63 5.89
CA LEU A 209 -24.08 -2.71 7.32
C LEU A 209 -23.26 -3.80 8.03
N ALA A 210 -23.08 -4.96 7.40
CA ALA A 210 -22.29 -6.06 7.96
C ALA A 210 -20.82 -5.68 8.10
N LEU A 211 -20.20 -5.09 7.06
CA LEU A 211 -18.82 -4.60 7.11
C LEU A 211 -18.63 -3.56 8.21
N ALA A 212 -19.50 -2.55 8.28
CA ALA A 212 -19.43 -1.52 9.32
C ALA A 212 -19.56 -2.10 10.74
N GLN A 213 -20.37 -3.14 10.92
CA GLN A 213 -20.48 -3.82 12.21
C GLN A 213 -19.22 -4.63 12.56
N LEU A 214 -18.64 -5.34 11.59
CA LEU A 214 -17.41 -6.11 11.78
C LEU A 214 -16.23 -5.18 12.12
N ASP A 215 -16.14 -4.04 11.43
CA ASP A 215 -15.13 -3.02 11.66
C ASP A 215 -15.28 -2.39 13.06
N ARG A 216 -16.49 -1.97 13.44
CA ARG A 216 -16.79 -1.47 14.79
C ARG A 216 -16.50 -2.49 15.89
N ALA A 217 -16.71 -3.78 15.62
CA ALA A 217 -16.38 -4.84 16.57
C ALA A 217 -14.87 -5.07 16.69
N GLY A 218 -14.05 -4.54 15.77
CA GLY A 218 -12.63 -4.79 15.64
C GLY A 218 -12.32 -6.20 15.15
N ALA A 219 -13.23 -6.79 14.37
CA ALA A 219 -13.02 -8.09 13.73
C ALA A 219 -12.25 -7.95 12.41
N ILE A 220 -12.58 -6.89 11.68
CA ILE A 220 -11.86 -6.41 10.52
C ILE A 220 -11.37 -4.98 10.80
N TYR A 221 -10.47 -4.49 9.96
CA TYR A 221 -10.05 -3.10 9.92
C TYR A 221 -10.29 -2.58 8.50
N SER A 222 -10.93 -1.41 8.40
CA SER A 222 -11.14 -0.71 7.15
C SER A 222 -9.94 0.18 6.80
N TYR A 223 -9.58 0.22 5.52
CA TYR A 223 -8.57 1.09 4.96
C TYR A 223 -9.28 2.15 4.09
N PRO A 224 -9.53 3.36 4.64
CA PRO A 224 -10.06 4.48 3.86
C PRO A 224 -9.07 4.91 2.78
N ILE A 225 -9.60 5.58 1.77
CA ILE A 225 -8.78 6.25 0.75
C ILE A 225 -7.83 7.24 1.43
N LEU A 226 -6.57 7.25 1.01
CA LEU A 226 -5.59 8.21 1.46
C LEU A 226 -5.46 9.32 0.41
N ARG A 227 -5.72 10.56 0.81
CA ARG A 227 -5.64 11.73 -0.05
C ARG A 227 -4.60 12.71 0.46
N GLU A 228 -3.79 13.26 -0.43
CA GLU A 228 -2.88 14.36 -0.12
C GLU A 228 -3.66 15.56 0.46
N VAL A 229 -3.18 16.10 1.58
CA VAL A 229 -3.96 17.04 2.41
C VAL A 229 -4.23 18.40 1.75
N ARG A 230 -3.42 18.80 0.77
CA ARG A 230 -3.58 20.03 -0.02
C ARG A 230 -4.00 19.78 -1.47
N GLY A 231 -4.33 18.55 -1.83
CA GLY A 231 -4.69 18.19 -3.21
C GLY A 231 -3.50 18.22 -4.17
N GLY A 232 -2.28 18.08 -3.66
CA GLY A 232 -1.08 17.94 -4.50
C GLY A 232 -1.09 16.62 -5.26
N LEU A 233 -0.49 16.61 -6.44
CA LEU A 233 -0.26 15.38 -7.21
C LEU A 233 0.68 14.46 -6.43
N VAL A 234 0.43 13.16 -6.50
CA VAL A 234 1.25 12.14 -5.84
C VAL A 234 1.78 11.14 -6.86
N ALA A 235 3.08 10.85 -6.79
CA ALA A 235 3.72 9.75 -7.50
C ALA A 235 4.29 8.74 -6.50
N GLN A 236 4.18 7.46 -6.84
CA GLN A 236 4.63 6.29 -6.11
C GLN A 236 5.42 5.36 -7.04
N PHE A 237 6.51 4.81 -6.54
CA PHE A 237 7.18 3.65 -7.11
C PHE A 237 7.49 2.69 -5.98
N GLU A 238 7.41 1.38 -6.23
CA GLU A 238 7.65 0.40 -5.18
C GLU A 238 8.23 -0.90 -5.69
N HIS A 239 9.16 -1.44 -4.90
CA HIS A 239 9.66 -2.79 -5.06
C HIS A 239 9.69 -3.53 -3.73
N THR A 240 9.41 -4.84 -3.81
CA THR A 240 9.71 -5.79 -2.75
C THR A 240 11.12 -6.31 -2.90
N VAL A 241 11.92 -6.20 -1.84
CA VAL A 241 13.29 -6.69 -1.79
C VAL A 241 13.50 -7.68 -0.65
N ILE A 242 14.37 -8.66 -0.88
CA ILE A 242 14.91 -9.55 0.15
C ILE A 242 16.29 -9.03 0.53
N VAL A 243 16.50 -8.72 1.80
CA VAL A 243 17.78 -8.23 2.31
C VAL A 243 18.80 -9.36 2.29
N GLU A 244 19.94 -9.12 1.66
CA GLU A 244 21.08 -10.02 1.64
C GLU A 244 22.24 -9.44 2.47
N LYS A 245 23.29 -10.24 2.68
CA LYS A 245 24.46 -9.81 3.46
C LYS A 245 25.12 -8.52 2.93
N ASP A 246 25.30 -8.45 1.61
CA ASP A 246 26.07 -7.38 0.94
C ASP A 246 25.21 -6.58 -0.05
N GLY A 247 23.88 -6.74 -0.01
CA GLY A 247 22.97 -6.06 -0.93
C GLY A 247 21.50 -6.45 -0.71
N ALA A 248 20.72 -6.39 -1.79
CA ALA A 248 19.32 -6.80 -1.80
C ALA A 248 18.97 -7.53 -3.10
N TYR A 249 18.15 -8.57 -3.00
CA TYR A 249 17.51 -9.20 -4.15
C TYR A 249 16.15 -8.55 -4.41
N ILE A 250 16.01 -7.89 -5.56
CA ILE A 250 14.76 -7.26 -5.98
C ILE A 250 13.85 -8.34 -6.58
N THR A 251 12.67 -8.54 -5.99
CA THR A 251 11.76 -9.64 -6.36
C THR A 251 10.80 -9.30 -7.49
N THR A 252 10.66 -8.01 -7.81
CA THR A 252 9.63 -7.41 -8.69
C THR A 252 10.28 -6.49 -9.70
#